data_AF-A0A3D4V1B1-F1
#
_entry.id   AF-A0A3D4V1B1-F1
#
_cell.length_a   1.000
_cell.length_b   1.000
_cell.length_c   1.000
_cell.angle_alpha   90.00
_cell.angle_beta   90.00
_cell.angle_gamma   90.00
#
_symmetry.space_group_name_H-M   'P 1'
#
loop_
_entity.id
_entity.type
_entity.pdbx_description
1 polymer ?
#
loop_
_entity_poly.entity_id
_entity_poly.type
_entity_poly.pdbx_seq_one_letter_code
_entity_poly.pdbx_strand_id
1 'polypeptide(L)'
;MAGHLGKTVAELEKELTSRELTEWAAYYQSSPFESEGVRGDMRQAITSALVAGMGGGDTDPQKYMPKYGKESKETLKQNVKSFMQKIRNLQESKNG
;
A
#
# COMPACT_ATOMS: atom_id res chain seq x y z
N MET A 1 -18.65 -4.49 0.90
CA MET A 1 -19.61 -5.42 0.26
C MET A 1 -20.49 -6.13 1.29
N ALA A 2 -19.90 -6.89 2.23
CA ALA A 2 -20.61 -7.51 3.36
C ALA A 2 -21.53 -6.55 4.15
N GLY A 3 -20.96 -5.46 4.67
CA GLY A 3 -21.74 -4.49 5.44
C GLY A 3 -22.84 -3.74 4.67
N HIS A 4 -22.79 -3.66 3.34
CA HIS A 4 -23.80 -2.96 2.53
C HIS A 4 -25.01 -3.85 2.20
N LEU A 5 -24.80 -5.17 2.19
CA LEU A 5 -25.85 -6.17 1.98
C LEU A 5 -26.43 -6.68 3.30
N GLY A 6 -25.97 -6.14 4.44
CA GLY A 6 -26.37 -6.61 5.78
C GLY A 6 -25.93 -8.05 6.07
N LYS A 7 -24.94 -8.56 5.34
CA LYS A 7 -24.45 -9.95 5.45
C LYS A 7 -23.03 -9.99 6.00
N THR A 8 -22.70 -11.06 6.69
CA THR A 8 -21.32 -11.36 7.05
C THR A 8 -20.53 -11.85 5.83
N VAL A 9 -19.19 -11.79 5.90
CA VAL A 9 -18.31 -12.30 4.83
C VAL A 9 -18.55 -13.79 4.58
N ALA A 10 -18.79 -14.57 5.63
CA ALA A 10 -19.02 -16.01 5.55
C ALA A 10 -20.36 -16.38 4.88
N GLU A 11 -21.40 -15.56 5.07
CA GLU A 11 -22.68 -15.73 4.36
C GLU A 11 -22.55 -15.37 2.89
N LEU A 12 -21.79 -14.32 2.59
CA LEU A 12 -21.46 -13.94 1.22
C LEU A 12 -20.69 -15.05 0.50
N GLU A 13 -19.64 -15.63 1.10
CA GLU A 13 -18.86 -16.69 0.45
C GLU A 13 -19.68 -17.95 0.13
N LYS A 14 -20.74 -18.23 0.89
CA LYS A 14 -21.62 -19.38 0.65
C LYS A 14 -22.62 -19.16 -0.48
N GLU A 15 -23.02 -17.90 -0.69
CA GLU A 15 -24.08 -17.54 -1.65
C GLU A 15 -23.53 -16.95 -2.94
N LEU A 16 -22.31 -16.42 -2.91
CA LEU A 16 -21.71 -15.74 -4.06
C LEU A 16 -21.42 -16.75 -5.17
N THR A 17 -22.08 -16.56 -6.30
CA THR A 17 -21.84 -17.38 -7.48
C THR A 17 -20.58 -16.93 -8.22
N SER A 18 -19.94 -17.85 -8.96
CA SER A 18 -18.78 -17.52 -9.80
C SER A 18 -19.09 -16.42 -10.83
N ARG A 19 -20.35 -16.34 -11.27
CA ARG A 19 -20.86 -15.30 -12.16
C ARG A 19 -20.87 -13.94 -11.47
N GLU A 20 -21.43 -13.85 -10.27
CA GLU A 20 -21.44 -12.59 -9.50
C GLU A 20 -20.03 -12.14 -9.16
N LEU A 21 -19.14 -13.07 -8.78
CA LEU A 21 -17.72 -12.75 -8.56
C LEU A 21 -17.07 -12.16 -9.82
N THR A 22 -17.41 -12.69 -11.01
CA THR A 22 -16.91 -12.20 -12.29
C THR A 22 -17.47 -10.84 -12.66
N GLU A 23 -18.77 -10.61 -12.42
CA GLU A 23 -19.42 -9.31 -12.63
C GLU A 23 -18.85 -8.25 -11.67
N TRP A 24 -18.55 -8.62 -10.43
CA TRP A 24 -17.84 -7.75 -9.49
C TRP A 24 -16.40 -7.48 -9.93
N ALA A 25 -15.67 -8.48 -10.41
CA ALA A 25 -14.32 -8.27 -10.94
C ALA A 25 -14.34 -7.31 -12.14
N ALA A 26 -15.30 -7.46 -13.05
CA ALA A 26 -15.50 -6.56 -14.19
C ALA A 26 -15.94 -5.15 -13.75
N TYR A 27 -16.80 -5.05 -12.72
CA TYR A 27 -17.18 -3.79 -12.10
C TYR A 27 -15.95 -3.10 -11.49
N TYR A 28 -15.13 -3.81 -10.71
CA TYR A 28 -13.89 -3.25 -10.15
C TYR A 28 -12.90 -2.82 -11.22
N GLN A 29 -12.85 -3.52 -12.35
CA GLN A 29 -11.98 -3.20 -13.48
C GLN A 29 -12.46 -1.99 -14.31
N SER A 30 -13.76 -1.67 -14.25
CA SER A 30 -14.36 -0.52 -14.96
C SER A 30 -14.74 0.64 -14.04
N SER A 31 -14.68 0.42 -12.72
CA SER A 31 -15.17 1.38 -11.74
C SER A 31 -14.20 2.56 -11.59
N PRO A 32 -14.72 3.79 -11.48
CA PRO A 32 -13.92 4.95 -11.07
C PRO A 32 -13.36 4.82 -9.65
N PHE A 33 -13.64 3.74 -8.90
CA PHE A 33 -12.96 3.42 -7.64
C PHE A 33 -11.48 3.06 -7.80
N GLU A 34 -10.90 2.98 -9.00
CA GLU A 34 -9.42 3.12 -9.11
C GLU A 34 -8.94 4.49 -8.59
N SER A 35 -9.82 5.49 -8.54
CA SER A 35 -9.57 6.72 -7.77
C SER A 35 -9.58 6.50 -6.26
N GLU A 36 -10.05 5.38 -5.71
CA GLU A 36 -9.93 5.04 -4.28
C GLU A 36 -8.57 4.49 -3.89
N GLY A 37 -7.83 3.83 -4.80
CA GLY A 37 -6.44 3.44 -4.51
C GLY A 37 -5.46 4.61 -4.44
N VAL A 38 -5.80 5.77 -5.02
CA VAL A 38 -4.95 6.97 -4.85
C VAL A 38 -5.59 7.95 -3.87
N ARG A 39 -6.91 8.18 -3.93
CA ARG A 39 -7.59 9.10 -2.99
C ARG A 39 -7.80 8.50 -1.61
N GLY A 40 -8.03 7.18 -1.52
CA GLY A 40 -8.18 6.48 -0.23
C GLY A 40 -6.85 6.54 0.53
N ASP A 41 -5.76 6.19 -0.16
CA ASP A 41 -4.43 6.30 0.40
C ASP A 41 -4.01 7.74 0.68
N MET A 42 -4.38 8.70 -0.16
CA MET A 42 -4.12 10.11 0.13
C MET A 42 -4.82 10.57 1.42
N ARG A 43 -6.08 10.16 1.62
CA ARG A 43 -6.82 10.46 2.86
C ARG A 43 -6.18 9.81 4.09
N GLN A 44 -5.70 8.57 3.95
CA GLN A 44 -4.99 7.88 5.03
C GLN A 44 -3.61 8.49 5.30
N ALA A 45 -2.90 8.90 4.26
CA ALA A 45 -1.61 9.57 4.36
C ALA A 45 -1.73 10.92 5.09
N ILE A 46 -2.76 11.72 4.78
CA ILE A 46 -3.05 12.96 5.49
C ILE A 46 -3.34 12.70 6.97
N THR A 47 -4.15 11.68 7.27
CA THR A 47 -4.47 11.30 8.66
C THR A 47 -3.23 10.84 9.41
N SER A 48 -2.37 10.05 8.76
CA SER A 48 -1.12 9.54 9.34
C SER A 48 -0.13 10.65 9.61
N ALA A 49 0.02 11.61 8.69
CA ALA A 49 0.87 12.79 8.87
C ALA A 49 0.39 13.68 10.02
N LEU A 50 -0.93 13.82 10.19
CA LEU A 50 -1.50 14.56 11.32
C LEU A 50 -1.16 13.88 12.66
N VAL A 51 -1.37 12.56 12.76
CA VAL A 51 -1.05 11.78 13.97
C VAL A 51 0.45 11.81 14.26
N ALA A 52 1.28 11.68 13.23
CA ALA A 52 2.73 11.76 13.37
C ALA A 52 3.17 13.14 13.87
N GLY A 53 2.59 14.22 13.34
CA GLY A 53 2.85 15.58 13.81
C GLY A 53 2.55 15.77 15.30
N MET A 54 1.49 15.15 15.82
CA MET A 54 1.17 15.17 17.26
C MET A 54 2.27 14.52 18.12
N GLY A 55 3.02 13.58 17.56
CA GLY A 55 4.15 12.90 18.21
C GLY A 55 5.52 13.52 17.89
N GLY A 56 5.58 14.66 17.21
CA GLY A 56 6.83 15.28 16.74
C GLY A 56 7.48 14.59 15.54
N GLY A 57 6.72 13.75 14.84
CA GLY A 57 7.13 13.09 13.59
C GLY A 57 6.94 13.97 12.35
N ASP A 58 7.09 13.35 11.19
CA ASP A 58 6.96 14.05 9.91
C ASP A 58 5.50 14.40 9.59
N THR A 59 5.30 15.58 9.00
CA THR A 59 3.97 16.11 8.67
C THR A 59 3.70 16.15 7.17
N ASP A 60 4.66 15.75 6.33
CA ASP A 60 4.46 15.62 4.88
C ASP A 60 3.67 14.35 4.55
N PRO A 61 2.41 14.44 4.07
CA PRO A 61 1.60 13.29 3.70
C PRO A 61 2.26 12.42 2.61
N GLN A 62 3.10 12.99 1.74
CA GLN A 62 3.74 12.21 0.69
C GLN A 62 4.66 11.10 1.22
N LYS A 63 5.22 11.27 2.43
CA LYS A 63 6.03 10.23 3.08
C LYS A 63 5.23 9.03 3.56
N TYR A 64 3.93 9.20 3.75
CA TYR A 64 3.00 8.16 4.19
C TYR A 64 2.25 7.51 3.02
N MET A 65 2.40 8.03 1.80
CA MET A 65 1.79 7.45 0.62
C MET A 65 2.52 6.16 0.18
N PRO A 66 1.79 5.07 -0.10
CA PRO A 66 2.36 3.92 -0.80
C PRO A 66 2.86 4.32 -2.19
N LYS A 67 4.05 3.85 -2.55
CA LYS A 67 4.65 4.10 -3.87
C LYS A 67 4.08 3.10 -4.87
N TYR A 68 3.06 3.54 -5.62
CA TYR A 68 2.45 2.74 -6.67
C TYR A 68 3.34 2.66 -7.92
N GLY A 69 3.58 1.44 -8.40
CA GLY A 69 4.37 1.15 -9.59
C GLY A 69 5.29 -0.07 -9.39
N LYS A 70 5.65 -0.76 -10.49
CA LYS A 70 6.77 -1.72 -10.44
C LYS A 70 8.03 -0.90 -10.14
N GLU A 71 8.76 -1.22 -9.06
CA GLU A 71 10.10 -0.66 -8.90
C GLU A 71 10.86 -0.89 -10.20
N SER A 72 11.39 0.18 -10.79
CA SER A 72 12.21 0.03 -11.97
C SER A 72 13.39 -0.88 -11.62
N LYS A 73 13.85 -1.71 -12.56
CA LYS A 73 15.04 -2.56 -12.34
C LYS A 73 16.23 -1.74 -11.86
N GLU A 74 16.31 -0.49 -12.28
CA GLU A 74 17.30 0.51 -11.89
C GLU A 74 17.18 0.90 -10.40
N THR A 75 15.96 1.13 -9.89
CA THR A 75 15.70 1.39 -8.47
C THR A 75 16.11 0.20 -7.61
N LEU A 76 15.75 -1.02 -8.04
CA LEU A 76 16.10 -2.25 -7.32
C LEU A 76 17.62 -2.44 -7.28
N LYS A 77 18.32 -2.23 -8.40
CA LYS A 77 19.79 -2.29 -8.47
C LYS A 77 20.45 -1.27 -7.55
N GLN A 78 19.93 -0.05 -7.49
CA GLN A 78 20.45 0.99 -6.59
C GLN A 78 20.24 0.63 -5.12
N ASN A 79 19.07 0.10 -4.76
CA ASN A 79 18.75 -0.33 -3.40
C ASN A 79 19.69 -1.46 -2.95
N VAL A 80 19.91 -2.47 -3.81
CA VAL A 80 20.85 -3.57 -3.54
C VAL A 80 22.29 -3.05 -3.38
N LYS A 81 22.74 -2.14 -4.25
CA LYS A 81 24.08 -1.56 -4.16
C LYS A 81 24.29 -0.77 -2.86
N SER A 82 23.31 0.05 -2.48
CA SER A 82 23.33 0.81 -1.22
C SER A 82 23.38 -0.12 0.00
N PHE A 83 22.61 -1.21 -0.02
CA PHE A 83 22.59 -2.20 1.04
C PHE A 83 23.94 -2.91 1.20
N MET A 84 24.55 -3.37 0.10
CA MET A 84 25.86 -4.02 0.11
C MET A 84 26.96 -3.10 0.64
N GLN A 85 26.89 -1.80 0.32
CA GLN A 85 27.85 -0.81 0.81
C GLN A 85 27.72 -0.56 2.32
N LYS A 86 26.48 -0.55 2.85
CA LYS A 86 26.25 -0.48 4.31
C LYS A 86 26.83 -1.70 5.04
N ILE A 87 26.65 -2.90 4.48
CA ILE A 87 27.22 -4.13 5.08
C ILE A 87 28.74 -4.04 5.14
N ARG A 88 29.38 -3.61 4.04
CA ARG A 88 30.84 -3.47 3.99
C ARG A 88 31.36 -2.51 5.07
N ASN A 89 30.76 -1.32 5.16
CA ASN A 89 31.16 -0.32 6.16
C ASN A 89 30.98 -0.83 7.61
N LEU A 90 29.95 -1.64 7.86
CA LEU A 90 29.71 -2.26 9.17
C LEU A 90 30.73 -3.37 9.49
N GLN A 91 31.20 -4.11 8.49
CA GLN A 91 32.25 -5.11 8.67
C GLN A 91 33.62 -4.47 8.93
N GLU A 92 33.92 -3.36 8.24
CA GLU A 92 35.14 -2.58 8.46
C GLU A 92 35.14 -1.91 9.84
N SER A 93 33.99 -1.39 10.29
CA SER A 93 33.82 -0.82 11.63
C SER A 93 33.89 -1.85 12.78
N LYS A 94 33.73 -3.15 12.51
CA LYS A 94 33.87 -4.21 13.52
C LYS A 94 35.28 -4.79 13.63
N ASN A 95 36.14 -4.49 12.65
CA ASN A 95 37.50 -5.05 12.55
C ASN A 95 38.61 -4.01 12.84
N GLY A 96 38.26 -2.79 13.24
CA GLY A 96 39.18 -1.77 13.75
C GLY A 96 38.85 -1.44 15.20
#